data_AF-A0A9X3NAQ0-F1
#
_entry.id   AF-A0A9X3NAQ0-F1
#
_cell.length_a   1.000
_cell.length_b   1.000
_cell.length_c   1.000
_cell.angle_alpha   90.00
_cell.angle_beta   90.00
_cell.angle_gamma   90.00
#
_symmetry.space_group_name_H-M   'P 1'
#
loop_
_entity.id
_entity.type
_entity.pdbx_description
1 polymer ?
#
loop_
_entity_poly.entity_id
_entity_poly.type
_entity_poly.pdbx_seq_one_letter_code
_entity_poly.pdbx_strand_id
1 'polypeptide(L)'
;MYRYVGPDELRALSGTGTAISTHAALVSWLDAADEREPDGTIPATFVVGVDGTLRLAPRSSEHVACVEGADVLAAGELFFDGAEVVGATNQSTGYCPEPASWPVVAEALDALGVSHPGEYTAAFTFRRCDACGTLNVVKDGWFVCGVDLPLT
;
A
#
# COMPACT_ATOMS: atom_id res chain seq x y z
N MET A 1 -6.42 -11.55 1.61
CA MET A 1 -5.26 -11.51 2.52
C MET A 1 -4.03 -11.83 1.73
N TYR A 2 -2.95 -11.07 1.94
CA TYR A 2 -1.74 -11.06 1.14
C TYR A 2 -0.54 -11.34 2.05
N ARG A 3 0.25 -12.34 1.68
CA ARG A 3 1.48 -12.71 2.37
C ARG A 3 2.66 -11.92 1.82
N TYR A 4 3.61 -11.55 2.68
CA TYR A 4 4.85 -10.94 2.23
C TYR A 4 5.67 -11.93 1.40
N VAL A 5 5.99 -11.56 0.16
CA VAL A 5 6.75 -12.34 -0.84
C VAL A 5 8.06 -11.66 -1.27
N GLY A 6 8.38 -10.50 -0.71
CA GLY A 6 9.62 -9.77 -0.99
C GLY A 6 10.85 -10.36 -0.28
N PRO A 7 12.02 -9.72 -0.43
CA PRO A 7 13.28 -10.15 0.18
C PRO A 7 13.22 -10.20 1.71
N ASP A 8 13.90 -11.18 2.31
CA ASP A 8 13.93 -11.39 3.77
C ASP A 8 14.67 -10.26 4.51
N GLU A 9 15.61 -9.57 3.85
CA GLU A 9 16.33 -8.43 4.41
C GLU A 9 15.37 -7.29 4.77
N LEU A 10 14.37 -7.05 3.93
CA LEU A 10 13.35 -6.02 4.21
C LEU A 10 12.38 -6.50 5.29
N ARG A 11 12.09 -7.82 5.36
CA ARG A 11 11.28 -8.40 6.44
C ARG A 11 11.94 -8.24 7.81
N ALA A 12 13.27 -8.23 7.86
CA ALA A 12 14.06 -8.04 9.07
C ALA A 12 14.17 -6.56 9.50
N LEU A 13 13.69 -5.61 8.70
CA LEU A 13 13.71 -4.20 9.06
C LEU A 13 12.70 -3.93 10.18
N SER A 14 13.17 -3.21 11.19
CA SER A 14 12.32 -2.64 12.22
C SER A 14 11.80 -1.28 11.74
N GLY A 15 10.49 -1.11 11.73
CA GLY A 15 9.80 0.15 11.44
C GLY A 15 8.39 0.02 11.98
N THR A 16 7.81 1.09 12.52
CA THR A 16 6.47 0.99 13.12
C THR A 16 5.46 1.75 12.26
N GLY A 17 4.53 1.00 11.68
CA GLY A 17 3.32 1.58 11.13
C GLY A 17 2.49 2.10 12.30
N THR A 18 2.18 3.38 12.29
CA THR A 18 1.34 4.00 13.31
C THR A 18 -0.10 3.56 13.10
N ALA A 19 -0.67 2.84 14.07
CA ALA A 19 -2.07 2.44 14.02
C ALA A 19 -2.99 3.67 14.14
N ILE A 20 -3.85 3.86 13.15
CA ILE A 20 -4.80 4.97 13.08
C ILE A 20 -6.19 4.41 13.36
N SER A 21 -6.67 4.59 14.58
CA SER A 21 -7.99 4.13 15.03
C SER A 21 -9.01 5.24 15.19
N THR A 22 -8.60 6.51 15.03
CA THR A 22 -9.48 7.68 15.15
C THR A 22 -9.06 8.78 14.19
N HIS A 23 -10.01 9.62 13.79
CA HIS A 23 -9.74 10.81 12.98
C HIS A 23 -8.72 11.76 13.64
N ALA A 24 -8.77 11.91 14.97
CA ALA A 24 -7.81 12.76 15.69
C ALA A 24 -6.37 12.21 15.62
N ALA A 25 -6.21 10.89 15.69
CA ALA A 25 -4.92 10.24 15.51
C ALA A 25 -4.40 10.42 14.08
N LEU A 26 -5.28 10.36 13.07
CA LEU A 26 -4.92 10.65 11.68
C LEU A 26 -4.39 12.08 11.53
N VAL A 27 -5.15 13.08 12.00
CA VAL A 27 -4.73 14.49 11.91
C VAL A 27 -3.41 14.72 12.63
N SER A 28 -3.24 14.14 13.83
CA SER A 28 -1.99 14.25 14.58
C SER A 28 -0.80 13.63 13.83
N TRP A 29 -1.02 12.53 13.11
CA TRP A 29 0.00 11.90 12.28
C TRP A 29 0.36 12.77 11.06
N LEU A 30 -0.64 13.35 10.38
CA LEU A 30 -0.46 14.22 9.22
C LEU A 30 0.24 15.55 9.58
N ASP A 31 -0.11 16.13 10.73
CA ASP A 31 0.52 17.36 11.25
C ASP A 31 2.00 17.13 11.59
N ALA A 32 2.36 15.91 11.99
CA ALA A 32 3.73 15.53 12.29
C ALA A 32 4.53 15.06 11.06
N ALA A 33 3.89 14.89 9.90
CA ALA A 33 4.58 14.45 8.69
C ALA A 33 5.41 15.59 8.08
N ASP A 34 6.70 15.37 7.87
CA ASP A 34 7.60 16.35 7.25
C ASP A 34 7.57 16.31 5.70
N GLU A 35 7.18 15.17 5.12
CA GLU A 35 7.21 14.94 3.67
C GLU A 35 6.00 15.54 2.97
N ARG A 36 6.22 16.24 1.85
CA ARG A 36 5.18 16.83 1.00
C ARG A 36 5.58 16.69 -0.47
N GLU A 37 4.62 16.34 -1.31
CA GLU A 37 4.76 16.40 -2.76
C GLU A 37 4.72 17.86 -3.25
N PRO A 38 5.17 18.17 -4.49
CA PRO A 38 5.16 19.53 -5.04
C PRO A 38 3.77 20.19 -5.10
N ASP A 39 2.71 19.39 -5.13
CA ASP A 39 1.32 19.86 -5.10
C ASP A 39 0.78 20.11 -3.68
N GLY A 40 1.60 19.86 -2.65
CA GLY A 40 1.25 20.04 -1.25
C GLY A 40 0.67 18.81 -0.56
N THR A 41 0.45 17.71 -1.30
CA THR A 41 -0.10 16.49 -0.70
C THR A 41 0.92 15.77 0.20
N ILE A 42 0.42 15.04 1.20
CA ILE A 42 1.22 14.23 2.12
C ILE A 42 1.21 12.79 1.62
N PRO A 43 2.33 12.24 1.13
CA PRO A 43 2.42 10.84 0.79
C PRO A 43 2.58 9.99 2.06
N ALA A 44 1.88 8.86 2.11
CA ALA A 44 1.97 7.91 3.21
C ALA A 44 2.02 6.47 2.70
N THR A 45 2.97 5.70 3.21
CA THR A 45 2.92 4.24 3.14
C THR A 45 1.79 3.76 4.03
N PHE A 46 0.88 2.94 3.49
CA PHE A 46 -0.19 2.35 4.28
C PHE A 46 -0.20 0.83 4.20
N VAL A 47 -0.71 0.22 5.27
CA VAL A 47 -1.15 -1.18 5.29
C VAL A 47 -2.46 -1.27 6.06
N VAL A 48 -3.34 -2.16 5.61
CA VAL A 48 -4.52 -2.58 6.37
C VAL A 48 -4.21 -3.97 6.93
N GLY A 49 -4.07 -4.07 8.25
CA GLY A 49 -3.79 -5.33 8.93
C GLY A 49 -4.94 -6.33 8.77
N VAL A 50 -4.69 -7.61 9.10
CA VAL A 50 -5.75 -8.64 9.14
C VAL A 50 -6.84 -8.36 10.18
N ASP A 51 -6.56 -7.48 11.12
CA ASP A 51 -7.49 -6.94 12.11
C ASP A 51 -8.35 -5.78 11.57
N GLY A 52 -8.14 -5.35 10.32
CA GLY A 52 -8.80 -4.20 9.71
C GLY A 52 -8.18 -2.85 10.09
N THR A 53 -7.14 -2.84 10.92
CA THR A 53 -6.52 -1.58 11.37
C THR A 53 -5.72 -0.94 10.25
N LEU A 54 -6.02 0.32 9.93
CA LEU A 54 -5.16 1.15 9.08
C LEU A 54 -3.90 1.53 9.83
N ARG A 55 -2.74 1.27 9.23
CA ARG A 55 -1.45 1.71 9.74
C ARG A 55 -0.75 2.59 8.72
N LEU A 56 -0.26 3.75 9.15
CA LEU A 56 0.44 4.72 8.32
C LEU A 56 1.91 4.85 8.72
N ALA A 57 2.76 5.06 7.72
CA ALA A 57 4.17 5.35 7.90
C ALA A 57 4.65 6.34 6.83
N PRO A 58 5.76 7.07 7.06
CA PRO A 58 6.38 7.89 6.02
C PRO A 58 6.65 7.08 4.75
N ARG A 59 6.60 7.71 3.58
CA ARG A 59 6.72 7.04 2.28
C ARG A 59 8.00 6.21 2.12
N SER A 60 9.07 6.64 2.77
CA SER A 60 10.36 5.93 2.82
C SER A 60 10.34 4.62 3.63
N SER A 61 9.21 4.28 4.27
CA SER A 61 9.05 3.07 5.07
C SER A 61 8.61 1.88 4.24
N GLU A 62 9.14 0.71 4.56
CA GLU A 62 8.72 -0.56 3.98
C GLU A 62 7.37 -1.03 4.54
N HIS A 63 6.46 -1.49 3.67
CA HIS A 63 5.16 -2.03 4.10
C HIS A 63 5.30 -3.19 5.09
N VAL A 64 6.32 -4.04 4.88
CA VAL A 64 6.53 -5.24 5.71
C VAL A 64 6.93 -4.89 7.13
N ALA A 65 7.72 -3.83 7.31
CA ALA A 65 8.09 -3.33 8.62
C ALA A 65 6.84 -2.80 9.37
N CYS A 66 5.92 -2.13 8.66
CA CYS A 66 4.72 -1.52 9.25
C CYS A 66 3.81 -2.50 10.02
N VAL A 67 3.90 -3.79 9.72
CA VAL A 67 3.13 -4.89 10.34
C VAL A 67 4.03 -6.02 10.86
N GLU A 68 5.32 -5.75 11.08
CA GLU A 68 6.28 -6.71 11.64
C GLU A 68 6.31 -8.05 10.86
N GLY A 69 6.17 -7.98 9.54
CA GLY A 69 6.16 -9.15 8.65
C GLY A 69 4.87 -9.96 8.64
N ALA A 70 3.82 -9.50 9.33
CA ALA A 70 2.50 -10.13 9.31
C ALA A 70 1.80 -9.92 7.97
N ASP A 71 0.89 -10.81 7.65
CA ASP A 71 0.06 -10.71 6.44
C ASP A 71 -0.92 -9.53 6.53
N VAL A 72 -1.36 -9.04 5.37
CA VAL A 72 -2.19 -7.82 5.26
C VAL A 72 -3.45 -8.05 4.42
N LEU A 73 -4.45 -7.19 4.59
CA LEU A 73 -5.62 -7.15 3.70
C LEU A 73 -5.39 -6.22 2.50
N ALA A 74 -4.58 -5.18 2.66
CA ALA A 74 -4.15 -4.27 1.60
C ALA A 74 -2.83 -3.58 1.99
N ALA A 75 -2.09 -3.10 0.99
CA ALA A 75 -0.87 -2.32 1.15
C ALA A 75 -0.67 -1.39 -0.05
N GLY A 76 -0.01 -0.25 0.15
CA GLY A 76 0.28 0.68 -0.94
C GLY A 76 0.63 2.07 -0.44
N GLU A 77 0.23 3.09 -1.21
CA GLU A 77 0.43 4.50 -0.88
C GLU A 77 -0.90 5.25 -0.86
N LEU A 78 -1.08 6.16 0.11
CA LEU A 78 -2.15 7.15 0.16
C LEU A 78 -1.55 8.55 0.04
N PHE A 79 -2.29 9.46 -0.59
CA PHE A 79 -1.91 10.85 -0.78
C PHE A 79 -2.99 11.73 -0.17
N PHE A 80 -2.63 12.51 0.84
CA PHE A 80 -3.56 13.33 1.60
C PHE A 80 -3.49 14.80 1.22
N ASP A 81 -4.64 15.45 1.02
CA ASP A 81 -4.78 16.90 1.05
C ASP A 81 -5.57 17.27 2.32
N GLY A 82 -4.87 17.87 3.30
CA GLY A 82 -5.38 17.91 4.67
C GLY A 82 -5.64 16.50 5.19
N ALA A 83 -6.89 16.21 5.60
CA ALA A 83 -7.31 14.88 6.06
C ALA A 83 -8.06 14.07 5.00
N GLU A 84 -8.23 14.59 3.78
CA GLU A 84 -8.88 13.89 2.66
C GLU A 84 -7.85 13.08 1.88
N VAL A 85 -8.22 11.86 1.46
CA VAL A 85 -7.43 11.07 0.51
C VAL A 85 -7.78 11.52 -0.90
N VAL A 86 -6.82 12.14 -1.59
CA VAL A 86 -6.97 12.59 -2.98
C VAL A 86 -6.33 11.62 -3.98
N GLY A 87 -5.46 10.73 -3.50
CA GLY A 87 -4.82 9.72 -4.32
C GLY A 87 -4.57 8.43 -3.55
N ALA A 88 -4.63 7.29 -4.24
CA ALA A 88 -4.35 5.99 -3.65
C ALA A 88 -3.78 5.03 -4.68
N THR A 89 -2.76 4.27 -4.29
CA THR A 89 -2.22 3.17 -5.08
C THR A 89 -2.17 1.88 -4.27
N ASN A 90 -2.24 0.74 -4.95
CA ASN A 90 -1.94 -0.57 -4.35
C ASN A 90 -0.49 -0.99 -4.61
N GLN A 91 0.42 -0.02 -4.79
CA GLN A 91 1.80 -0.29 -5.17
C GLN A 91 2.59 -0.82 -3.97
N SER A 92 2.63 -2.15 -3.82
CA SER A 92 3.52 -2.83 -2.88
C SER A 92 4.12 -4.05 -3.57
N THR A 93 5.41 -4.00 -3.89
CA THR A 93 6.14 -5.13 -4.50
C THR A 93 6.36 -6.27 -3.51
N GLY A 94 6.31 -5.98 -2.21
CA GLY A 94 6.44 -6.97 -1.13
C GLY A 94 5.17 -7.78 -0.89
N TYR A 95 3.98 -7.17 -0.97
CA TYR A 95 2.69 -7.84 -0.71
C TYR A 95 1.86 -8.10 -1.96
N CYS A 96 2.08 -7.34 -3.03
CA CYS A 96 1.40 -7.50 -4.32
C CYS A 96 -0.14 -7.53 -4.24
N PRO A 97 -0.80 -6.58 -3.53
CA PRO A 97 -2.26 -6.61 -3.41
C PRO A 97 -2.92 -6.39 -4.76
N GLU A 98 -4.01 -7.11 -5.04
CA GLU A 98 -4.81 -6.90 -6.25
C GLU A 98 -5.68 -5.63 -6.13
N PRO A 99 -6.09 -5.00 -7.24
CA PRO A 99 -7.02 -3.86 -7.19
C PRO A 99 -8.32 -4.16 -6.41
N ALA A 100 -8.73 -5.43 -6.37
CA ALA A 100 -9.86 -5.91 -5.59
C ALA A 100 -9.68 -5.77 -4.06
N SER A 101 -8.49 -5.37 -3.56
CA SER A 101 -8.28 -5.01 -2.16
C SER A 101 -8.81 -3.63 -1.79
N TRP A 102 -9.24 -2.80 -2.75
CA TRP A 102 -9.73 -1.46 -2.44
C TRP A 102 -10.86 -1.43 -1.37
N PRO A 103 -11.88 -2.31 -1.39
CA PRO A 103 -12.99 -2.23 -0.42
C PRO A 103 -12.55 -2.26 1.05
N VAL A 104 -11.47 -2.98 1.39
CA VAL A 104 -10.97 -3.00 2.78
C VAL A 104 -10.25 -1.70 3.16
N VAL A 105 -9.69 -0.99 2.18
CA VAL A 105 -9.10 0.34 2.39
C VAL A 105 -10.20 1.37 2.58
N ALA A 106 -11.23 1.33 1.73
CA ALA A 106 -12.41 2.18 1.86
C ALA A 106 -13.08 1.99 3.23
N GLU A 107 -13.32 0.75 3.67
CA GLU A 107 -13.91 0.46 4.99
C GLU A 107 -13.08 1.05 6.15
N ALA A 108 -11.75 0.95 6.07
CA ALA A 108 -10.86 1.52 7.08
C ALA A 108 -10.87 3.05 7.09
N LEU A 109 -10.97 3.70 5.93
CA LEU A 109 -11.08 5.16 5.80
C LEU A 109 -12.47 5.66 6.21
N ASP A 110 -13.53 4.94 5.84
CA ASP A 110 -14.92 5.22 6.24
C ASP A 110 -15.08 5.17 7.76
N ALA A 111 -14.48 4.19 8.43
CA ALA A 111 -14.47 4.07 9.88
C ALA A 111 -13.78 5.28 10.57
N LEU A 112 -12.90 5.97 9.86
CA LEU A 112 -12.23 7.20 10.31
C LEU A 112 -12.98 8.47 9.87
N GLY A 113 -14.02 8.35 9.06
CA GLY A 113 -14.74 9.50 8.47
C GLY A 113 -13.93 10.26 7.42
N VAL A 114 -13.02 9.58 6.72
CA VAL A 114 -12.11 10.17 5.75
C VAL A 114 -12.67 10.05 4.34
N SER A 115 -12.87 11.20 3.67
CA SER A 115 -13.24 11.24 2.25
C SER A 115 -12.15 10.61 1.39
N HIS A 116 -12.56 9.89 0.34
CA HIS A 116 -11.65 9.20 -0.57
C HIS A 116 -12.23 9.06 -1.99
N PRO A 117 -11.40 8.76 -3.01
CA PRO A 117 -11.83 8.72 -4.41
C PRO A 117 -12.81 7.58 -4.74
N GLY A 118 -12.93 6.58 -3.86
CA GLY A 118 -13.80 5.43 -4.05
C GLY A 118 -13.16 4.31 -4.86
N GLU A 119 -11.91 4.48 -5.30
CA GLU A 119 -11.05 3.47 -5.92
C GLU A 119 -9.56 3.86 -5.79
N TYR A 120 -8.66 2.94 -6.17
CA TYR A 120 -7.25 3.30 -6.38
C TYR A 120 -7.13 4.22 -7.60
N THR A 121 -6.62 5.44 -7.41
CA THR A 121 -6.36 6.38 -8.51
C THR A 121 -5.26 5.89 -9.45
N ALA A 122 -4.35 5.04 -8.97
CA ALA A 122 -3.49 4.22 -9.80
C ALA A 122 -3.43 2.77 -9.28
N ALA A 123 -4.05 1.87 -10.03
CA ALA A 123 -4.12 0.45 -9.72
C ALA A 123 -3.08 -0.35 -10.51
N PHE A 124 -2.41 -1.28 -9.83
CA PHE A 124 -1.37 -2.15 -10.35
C PHE A 124 -1.82 -3.61 -10.23
N THR A 125 -1.59 -4.41 -11.27
CA THR A 125 -1.76 -5.87 -11.19
C THR A 125 -0.39 -6.51 -11.19
N PHE A 126 -0.02 -7.16 -10.10
CA PHE A 126 1.25 -7.86 -9.98
C PHE A 126 1.07 -9.32 -10.41
N ARG A 127 2.02 -9.84 -11.18
CA ARG A 127 2.06 -11.25 -11.58
C ARG A 127 3.47 -11.79 -11.39
N ARG A 128 3.58 -12.98 -10.82
CA ARG A 128 4.85 -13.70 -10.78
C ARG A 128 4.96 -14.59 -12.01
N CYS A 129 6.11 -14.59 -12.66
CA CYS A 129 6.37 -15.53 -13.74
C CYS A 129 6.61 -16.92 -13.16
N ASP A 130 5.88 -17.93 -13.63
CA ASP A 130 6.04 -19.31 -13.16
C ASP A 130 7.36 -19.95 -13.60
N ALA A 131 8.01 -19.42 -14.66
CA ALA A 131 9.26 -19.95 -15.19
C ALA A 131 10.50 -19.43 -14.44
N CYS A 132 10.59 -18.12 -14.19
CA CYS A 132 11.77 -17.50 -13.56
C CYS A 132 11.50 -16.92 -12.16
N GLY A 133 10.26 -16.91 -11.71
CA GLY A 133 9.87 -16.39 -10.40
C GLY A 133 9.90 -14.86 -10.27
N THR A 134 10.20 -14.12 -11.35
CA THR A 134 10.26 -12.65 -11.34
C THR A 134 8.88 -12.03 -11.18
N LEU A 135 8.80 -10.99 -10.35
CA LEU A 135 7.61 -10.16 -10.19
C LEU A 135 7.51 -9.16 -11.34
N ASN A 136 6.38 -9.17 -12.05
CA ASN A 136 6.08 -8.25 -13.14
C ASN A 136 4.84 -7.43 -12.79
N VAL A 137 4.85 -6.15 -13.17
CA VAL A 137 3.66 -5.28 -13.15
C VAL A 137 2.99 -5.41 -14.52
N VAL A 138 1.75 -5.87 -14.54
CA VAL A 138 0.95 -5.94 -15.77
C VAL A 138 0.45 -4.54 -16.11
N LYS A 139 0.79 -4.08 -17.31
CA LYS A 139 0.29 -2.82 -17.88
C LYS A 139 -0.62 -3.13 -19.06
N ASP A 140 -1.84 -2.58 -19.08
CA ASP A 140 -2.79 -2.67 -20.20
C ASP A 140 -3.08 -4.11 -20.70
N GLY A 141 -3.03 -5.11 -19.82
CA GLY A 141 -3.23 -6.52 -20.19
C GLY A 141 -2.07 -7.14 -20.99
N TRP A 142 -0.88 -6.54 -20.95
CA TRP A 142 0.33 -7.11 -21.55
C TRP A 142 1.01 -8.07 -20.57
N PHE A 143 1.12 -9.34 -20.99
CA PHE A 143 1.70 -10.43 -20.22
C PHE A 143 2.98 -10.92 -20.90
N VAL A 144 4.06 -10.15 -20.78
CA VAL A 144 5.38 -10.58 -21.28
C VAL A 144 6.37 -10.47 -20.13
N CYS A 145 7.04 -11.58 -19.82
CA CYS A 145 8.16 -11.56 -18.90
C CYS A 145 9.33 -10.83 -19.59
N GLY A 146 9.98 -9.87 -18.90
CA GLY A 146 11.14 -9.13 -19.46
C GLY A 146 12.38 -10.00 -19.72
N VAL A 147 12.30 -11.30 -19.45
CA VAL A 147 13.27 -12.32 -19.80
C VAL A 147 12.65 -13.10 -20.96
N ASP A 148 13.15 -12.91 -22.19
CA ASP A 148 12.62 -13.42 -23.46
C ASP A 148 12.20 -14.91 -23.46
N LEU A 149 11.01 -15.25 -22.96
CA LEU A 149 10.32 -16.51 -23.27
C LEU A 149 8.80 -16.30 -23.27
N PRO A 150 8.09 -16.78 -24.32
CA PRO A 150 6.64 -16.68 -24.40
C PRO A 150 5.97 -17.56 -23.34
N LEU A 151 4.96 -17.00 -22.68
CA LEU A 151 4.07 -17.74 -21.78
C LEU A 151 3.22 -18.71 -22.64
N THR A 152 3.13 -19.98 -22.23
CA THR A 152 2.22 -20.99 -22.82
C THR A 152 1.06 -21.28 -21.87
#